data_AF-A0A2M9ZRJ8-F1
#
_entry.id   AF-A0A2M9ZRJ8-F1
#
_cell.length_a   1.000
_cell.length_b   1.000
_cell.length_c   1.000
_cell.angle_alpha   90.00
_cell.angle_beta   90.00
_cell.angle_gamma   90.00
#
_symmetry.space_group_name_H-M   'P 1'
#
loop_
_entity.id
_entity.type
_entity.pdbx_description
1 polymer ?
#
loop_
_entity_poly.entity_id
_entity_poly.type
_entity_poly.pdbx_seq_one_letter_code
_entity_poly.pdbx_strand_id
1 'polypeptide(L)'
;MKQTQSNRMGDGKGGLGRLFCLLVLIFVAIQSQCKGNQSLSPEELLKEKGKSLYLSNCASCHNMNPSIDGSVGPAIFGSSFELLKARIREGSYPPGYTPKRTSAVMPRFPYGDEEIKALEAFLK
;
A
#
# COMPACT_ATOMS: atom_id res chain seq x y z
N MET A 1 48.20 -29.85 58.10
CA MET A 1 47.37 -29.58 56.90
C MET A 1 47.34 -28.06 56.68
N LYS A 2 47.75 -27.59 55.51
CA LYS A 2 47.83 -26.15 55.17
C LYS A 2 46.48 -25.66 54.66
N GLN A 3 45.99 -24.52 55.14
CA GLN A 3 45.11 -23.66 54.34
C GLN A 3 45.53 -22.20 54.44
N THR A 4 46.01 -21.74 53.29
CA THR A 4 46.19 -20.37 52.82
C THR A 4 44.83 -19.67 52.77
N GLN A 5 44.72 -18.43 53.25
CA GLN A 5 43.72 -17.49 52.75
C GLN A 5 44.43 -16.28 52.16
N SER A 6 44.27 -16.14 50.85
CA SER A 6 44.74 -15.07 49.99
C SER A 6 43.55 -14.18 49.65
N ASN A 7 43.77 -12.87 49.80
CA ASN A 7 42.98 -11.72 49.34
C ASN A 7 41.94 -11.97 48.25
N ARG A 8 40.77 -11.36 48.37
CA ARG A 8 40.13 -10.61 47.26
C ARG A 8 39.36 -9.39 47.75
N MET A 9 39.93 -8.21 47.46
CA MET A 9 39.21 -6.95 47.29
C MET A 9 38.30 -7.07 46.06
N GLY A 10 37.06 -6.61 46.18
CA GLY A 10 36.09 -6.50 45.09
C GLY A 10 35.25 -5.25 45.30
N ASP A 11 35.71 -4.16 44.68
CA ASP A 11 35.18 -2.80 44.75
C ASP A 11 33.71 -2.71 44.32
N GLY A 12 32.97 -1.88 45.06
CA GLY A 12 31.60 -1.49 44.74
C GLY A 12 31.54 -0.51 43.56
N LYS A 13 30.30 -0.24 43.11
CA LYS A 13 29.87 0.66 42.01
C LYS A 13 29.77 -0.03 40.64
N GLY A 14 28.59 -0.53 40.27
CA GLY A 14 28.40 -1.05 38.91
C GLY A 14 26.98 -1.35 38.39
N GLY A 15 25.92 -1.22 39.18
CA GLY A 15 24.56 -1.61 38.75
C GLY A 15 23.74 -0.49 38.10
N LEU A 16 23.65 0.66 38.77
CA LEU A 16 22.69 1.72 38.41
C LEU A 16 23.06 2.45 37.11
N GLY A 17 24.36 2.69 36.86
CA GLY A 17 24.83 3.34 35.63
C GLY A 17 24.66 2.47 34.37
N ARG A 18 24.75 1.14 34.51
CA ARG A 18 24.51 0.20 33.41
C ARG A 18 23.03 0.13 33.03
N LEU A 19 22.14 0.16 34.02
CA LEU A 19 20.70 0.19 33.79
C LEU A 19 20.27 1.52 33.12
N PHE A 20 20.86 2.64 33.54
CA PHE A 20 20.60 3.95 32.94
C PHE A 20 21.08 4.03 31.48
N CYS A 21 22.27 3.49 31.16
CA CYS A 21 22.75 3.38 29.77
C CYS A 21 21.83 2.54 28.88
N LEU A 22 21.31 1.42 29.39
CA LEU A 22 20.40 0.56 28.61
C LEU A 22 19.05 1.22 28.34
N LEU A 23 18.51 1.98 29.30
CA LEU A 23 17.26 2.73 29.13
C LEU A 23 17.40 3.88 28.14
N VAL A 24 18.54 4.58 28.12
CA VAL A 24 18.83 5.65 27.15
C VAL A 24 18.96 5.08 25.73
N LEU A 25 19.59 3.91 25.56
CA LEU A 25 19.71 3.26 24.25
C LEU A 25 18.36 2.80 23.68
N ILE A 26 17.45 2.32 24.52
CA ILE A 26 16.07 1.96 24.12
C ILE A 26 15.27 3.22 23.74
N PHE A 27 15.41 4.31 24.51
CA PHE A 27 14.73 5.57 24.21
C PHE A 27 15.18 6.18 22.87
N VAL A 28 16.49 6.12 22.54
CA VAL A 28 17.02 6.58 21.25
C VAL A 28 16.52 5.73 20.07
N ALA A 29 16.33 4.42 20.27
CA ALA A 29 15.78 3.54 19.23
C ALA A 29 14.31 3.87 18.89
N ILE A 30 13.50 4.25 19.88
CA ILE A 30 12.08 4.60 19.70
C ILE A 30 11.92 5.91 18.90
N GLN A 31 12.81 6.88 19.08
CA GLN A 31 12.74 8.18 18.37
C GLN A 31 13.05 8.08 16.87
N SER A 32 13.68 6.99 16.41
CA SER A 32 14.06 6.82 15.00
C SER A 32 12.90 6.37 14.09
N GLN A 33 11.72 6.09 14.67
CA GLN A 33 10.55 5.62 13.90
C GLN A 33 9.72 6.73 13.25
N CYS A 34 10.09 8.01 13.40
CA CYS A 34 9.43 9.15 12.75
C CYS A 34 10.33 9.83 11.70
N LYS A 35 11.05 9.06 10.87
CA LYS A 35 11.67 9.61 9.65
C LYS A 35 10.80 9.30 8.44
N GLY A 36 9.92 10.25 8.11
CA GLY A 36 9.40 10.41 6.76
C GLY A 36 7.89 10.30 6.59
N ASN A 37 7.10 11.19 7.20
CA ASN A 37 5.82 11.55 6.61
C ASN A 37 6.11 12.38 5.34
N GLN A 38 6.46 11.72 4.24
CA GLN A 38 6.25 12.32 2.92
C GLN A 38 4.73 12.40 2.76
N SER A 39 4.16 13.56 3.06
CA SER A 39 2.77 13.83 2.76
C SER A 39 2.63 13.76 1.25
N LEU A 40 2.10 12.66 0.74
CA LEU A 40 1.70 12.55 -0.66
C LEU A 40 0.79 13.73 -0.99
N SER A 41 0.90 14.25 -2.22
CA SER A 41 -0.06 15.23 -2.70
C SER A 41 -1.45 14.60 -2.72
N PRO A 42 -2.53 15.39 -2.68
CA PRO A 42 -3.89 14.86 -2.81
C PRO A 42 -4.09 14.00 -4.08
N GLU A 43 -3.40 14.34 -5.18
CA GLU A 43 -3.43 13.56 -6.42
C GLU A 43 -2.75 12.20 -6.26
N GLU A 44 -1.57 12.15 -5.65
CA GLU A 44 -0.84 10.89 -5.45
C GLU A 44 -1.57 9.97 -4.47
N LEU A 45 -2.22 10.52 -3.44
CA LEU A 45 -3.12 9.75 -2.56
C LEU A 45 -4.28 9.13 -3.34
N LEU A 46 -4.85 9.88 -4.29
CA LEU A 46 -5.95 9.39 -5.10
C LEU A 46 -5.51 8.29 -6.06
N LYS A 47 -4.33 8.42 -6.68
CA LYS A 47 -3.72 7.37 -7.52
C LYS A 47 -3.42 6.10 -6.72
N GLU A 48 -2.83 6.22 -5.54
CA GLU A 48 -2.54 5.04 -4.69
C GLU A 48 -3.83 4.35 -4.20
N LYS A 49 -4.88 5.12 -3.88
CA LYS A 49 -6.21 4.56 -3.62
C LYS A 49 -6.75 3.79 -4.83
N GLY A 50 -6.63 4.36 -6.02
CA GLY A 50 -7.04 3.72 -7.28
C GLY A 50 -6.28 2.43 -7.57
N LYS A 51 -4.96 2.47 -7.38
CA LYS A 51 -4.06 1.33 -7.53
C LYS A 51 -4.43 0.20 -6.58
N SER A 52 -4.67 0.51 -5.31
CA SER A 52 -5.10 -0.49 -4.33
C SER A 52 -6.42 -1.14 -4.76
N LEU A 53 -7.41 -0.33 -5.16
CA LEU A 53 -8.69 -0.85 -5.63
C LEU A 53 -8.55 -1.74 -6.87
N TYR A 54 -7.72 -1.32 -7.84
CA TYR A 54 -7.44 -2.06 -9.07
C TYR A 54 -6.78 -3.41 -8.81
N LEU A 55 -5.72 -3.43 -8.00
CA LEU A 55 -4.99 -4.66 -7.70
C LEU A 55 -5.85 -5.67 -6.94
N SER A 56 -6.72 -5.19 -6.04
CA SER A 56 -7.58 -6.07 -5.26
C SER A 56 -8.78 -6.62 -6.03
N ASN A 57 -9.29 -5.91 -7.04
CA ASN A 57 -10.60 -6.25 -7.63
C ASN A 57 -10.59 -6.41 -9.16
N CYS A 58 -9.61 -5.87 -9.87
CA CYS A 58 -9.63 -5.77 -11.34
C CYS A 58 -8.52 -6.62 -11.99
N ALA A 59 -7.35 -6.70 -11.37
CA ALA A 59 -6.14 -7.31 -11.92
C ALA A 59 -6.18 -8.84 -12.06
N SER A 60 -7.25 -9.51 -11.62
CA SER A 60 -7.44 -10.95 -11.84
C SER A 60 -7.96 -11.26 -13.26
N CYS A 61 -8.78 -10.35 -13.81
CA CYS A 61 -9.30 -10.46 -15.17
C CYS A 61 -8.52 -9.57 -16.14
N HIS A 62 -8.20 -8.35 -15.70
CA HIS A 62 -7.27 -7.46 -16.39
C HIS A 62 -5.83 -7.81 -16.01
N ASN A 63 -4.85 -7.18 -16.65
CA ASN A 63 -3.45 -7.42 -16.32
C ASN A 63 -3.01 -6.56 -15.12
N MET A 64 -2.02 -6.97 -14.32
CA MET A 64 -1.44 -6.11 -13.28
C MET A 64 -0.92 -4.78 -13.84
N ASN A 65 -0.40 -4.80 -15.08
CA ASN A 65 -0.12 -3.60 -15.86
C ASN A 65 -1.35 -3.25 -16.73
N PRO A 66 -2.09 -2.16 -16.45
CA PRO A 66 -3.34 -1.84 -17.15
C PRO A 66 -3.19 -1.51 -18.64
N SER A 67 -1.96 -1.31 -19.12
CA SER A 67 -1.64 -1.08 -20.53
C SER A 67 -1.54 -2.36 -21.35
N ILE A 68 -1.59 -3.53 -20.69
CA ILE A 68 -1.49 -4.84 -21.33
C ILE A 68 -2.84 -5.56 -21.20
N ASP A 69 -3.22 -6.31 -22.22
CA ASP A 69 -4.38 -7.18 -22.16
C ASP A 69 -4.23 -8.22 -21.03
N GLY A 70 -5.29 -8.42 -20.27
CA GLY A 70 -5.41 -9.51 -19.31
C GLY A 70 -5.85 -10.81 -19.99
N SER A 71 -5.98 -11.88 -19.19
CA SER A 71 -6.48 -13.17 -19.67
C SER A 71 -7.95 -13.12 -20.08
N VAL A 72 -8.73 -12.21 -19.47
CA VAL A 72 -10.18 -12.06 -19.70
C VAL A 72 -10.54 -10.65 -20.13
N GLY A 73 -10.05 -9.65 -19.40
CA GLY A 73 -10.31 -8.24 -19.63
C GLY A 73 -9.25 -7.62 -20.55
N PRO A 74 -9.62 -6.67 -21.44
CA PRO A 74 -8.66 -5.96 -22.29
C PRO A 74 -7.79 -4.98 -21.47
N ALA A 75 -6.77 -4.40 -22.11
CA ALA A 75 -6.04 -3.25 -21.60
C ALA A 75 -7.01 -2.07 -21.40
N ILE A 76 -6.90 -1.39 -20.26
CA ILE A 76 -7.81 -0.31 -19.84
C ILE A 76 -7.09 0.98 -19.41
N PHE A 77 -5.77 1.05 -19.56
CA PHE A 77 -5.04 2.30 -19.42
C PHE A 77 -5.63 3.40 -20.31
N GLY A 78 -5.74 4.61 -19.76
CA GLY A 78 -6.36 5.78 -20.40
C GLY A 78 -7.89 5.79 -20.39
N SER A 79 -8.56 4.87 -19.67
CA SER A 79 -10.03 4.87 -19.58
C SER A 79 -10.53 6.13 -18.86
N SER A 80 -11.53 6.80 -19.44
CA SER A 80 -12.16 7.98 -18.83
C SER A 80 -13.11 7.61 -17.69
N PHE A 81 -13.39 8.56 -16.80
CA PHE A 81 -14.39 8.41 -15.75
C PHE A 81 -15.76 7.94 -16.28
N GLU A 82 -16.22 8.50 -17.41
CA GLU A 82 -17.51 8.13 -18.01
C GLU A 82 -17.53 6.67 -18.47
N LEU A 83 -16.46 6.21 -19.13
CA LEU A 83 -16.33 4.82 -19.55
C LEU A 83 -16.29 3.88 -18.34
N LEU A 84 -15.50 4.24 -17.32
CA LEU A 84 -15.37 3.45 -16.10
C LEU A 84 -16.70 3.36 -15.36
N LYS A 85 -17.45 4.47 -15.25
CA LYS A 85 -18.76 4.49 -14.61
C LYS A 85 -19.79 3.63 -15.33
N ALA A 86 -19.91 3.78 -16.65
CA ALA A 86 -20.79 2.95 -17.45
C ALA A 86 -20.42 1.46 -17.32
N ARG A 87 -19.13 1.11 -17.39
CA ARG A 87 -18.73 -0.29 -17.34
C ARG A 87 -18.77 -0.93 -15.97
N ILE A 88 -18.26 -0.26 -14.97
CA ILE A 88 -18.10 -0.83 -13.62
C ILE A 88 -19.44 -0.84 -12.90
N ARG A 89 -20.21 0.25 -12.96
CA ARG A 89 -21.45 0.38 -12.19
C ARG A 89 -22.67 -0.13 -12.96
N GLU A 90 -22.80 0.27 -14.23
CA GLU A 90 -24.01 0.02 -15.02
C GLU A 90 -23.91 -1.27 -15.85
N GLY A 91 -22.68 -1.74 -16.11
CA GLY A 91 -22.41 -2.87 -17.00
C GLY A 91 -22.66 -2.54 -18.48
N SER A 92 -22.67 -1.26 -18.84
CA SER A 92 -22.99 -0.71 -20.15
C SER A 92 -21.78 0.02 -20.75
N TYR A 93 -21.90 0.57 -21.96
CA TYR A 93 -20.88 1.43 -22.56
C TYR A 93 -21.48 2.81 -22.87
N PRO A 94 -20.69 3.90 -22.81
CA PRO A 94 -21.18 5.21 -23.21
C PRO A 94 -21.49 5.25 -24.71
N PRO A 95 -22.39 6.15 -25.15
CA PRO A 95 -22.73 6.29 -26.57
C PRO A 95 -21.49 6.51 -27.45
N GLY A 96 -21.45 5.83 -28.59
CA GLY A 96 -20.32 5.93 -29.54
C GLY A 96 -19.06 5.15 -29.17
N TYR A 97 -19.05 4.45 -28.02
CA TYR A 97 -17.92 3.58 -27.66
C TYR A 97 -18.05 2.18 -28.25
N THR A 98 -17.01 1.72 -28.93
CA THR A 98 -16.91 0.35 -29.44
C THR A 98 -16.20 -0.56 -28.42
N PRO A 99 -16.87 -1.61 -27.89
CA PRO A 99 -16.25 -2.56 -26.97
C PRO A 99 -15.02 -3.24 -27.56
N LYS A 100 -13.94 -3.34 -26.79
CA LYS A 100 -12.71 -4.05 -27.20
C LYS A 100 -12.87 -5.57 -27.23
N ARG A 101 -13.89 -6.10 -26.56
CA ARG A 101 -14.21 -7.53 -26.45
C ARG A 101 -15.72 -7.72 -26.54
N THR A 102 -16.16 -8.88 -27.01
CA THR A 102 -17.58 -9.24 -27.16
C THR A 102 -18.18 -9.89 -25.92
N SER A 103 -17.36 -10.27 -24.93
CA SER A 103 -17.82 -10.94 -23.72
C SER A 103 -18.54 -9.99 -22.75
N ALA A 104 -19.56 -10.51 -22.08
CA ALA A 104 -20.32 -9.81 -21.04
C ALA A 104 -20.00 -10.31 -19.62
N VAL A 105 -18.81 -10.89 -19.43
CA VAL A 105 -18.41 -11.59 -18.20
C VAL A 105 -18.03 -10.67 -17.04
N MET A 106 -17.73 -9.40 -17.31
CA MET A 106 -17.36 -8.43 -16.28
C MET A 106 -18.57 -8.16 -15.37
N PRO A 107 -18.50 -8.47 -14.06
CA PRO A 107 -19.59 -8.19 -13.15
C PRO A 107 -19.72 -6.68 -12.89
N ARG A 108 -20.86 -6.27 -12.32
CA ARG A 108 -21.05 -4.91 -11.82
C ARG A 108 -20.45 -4.79 -10.43
N PHE A 109 -19.85 -3.65 -10.13
CA PHE A 109 -19.33 -3.30 -8.81
C PHE A 109 -20.08 -2.08 -8.26
N PRO A 110 -20.48 -2.09 -6.98
CA PRO A 110 -21.26 -1.02 -6.36
C PRO A 110 -20.40 0.19 -5.96
N TYR A 111 -19.41 0.57 -6.79
CA TYR A 111 -18.51 1.68 -6.49
C TYR A 111 -19.18 3.03 -6.70
N GLY A 112 -18.96 3.95 -5.76
CA GLY A 112 -19.33 5.36 -5.82
C GLY A 112 -18.42 6.17 -6.75
N ASP A 113 -18.77 7.44 -6.97
CA ASP A 113 -18.02 8.30 -7.91
C ASP A 113 -16.58 8.55 -7.43
N GLU A 114 -16.34 8.61 -6.13
CA GLU A 114 -14.99 8.81 -5.56
C GLU A 114 -14.05 7.60 -5.79
N GLU A 115 -14.58 6.39 -5.79
CA GLU A 115 -13.80 5.18 -6.10
C GLU A 115 -13.48 5.10 -7.60
N ILE A 116 -14.44 5.47 -8.45
CA ILE A 116 -14.24 5.49 -9.91
C ILE A 116 -13.24 6.58 -10.30
N LYS A 117 -13.29 7.76 -9.68
CA LYS A 117 -12.26 8.80 -9.85
C LYS A 117 -10.88 8.33 -9.42
N ALA A 118 -10.79 7.56 -8.34
CA ALA A 118 -9.53 6.98 -7.91
C ALA A 118 -8.98 6.00 -8.96
N LEU A 119 -9.83 5.11 -9.50
CA LEU A 119 -9.45 4.22 -10.60
C LEU A 119 -9.00 5.01 -11.84
N GLU A 120 -9.75 6.04 -12.23
CA GLU A 120 -9.38 6.90 -13.35
C GLU A 120 -8.01 7.56 -13.12
N ALA A 121 -7.75 8.07 -11.92
CA ALA A 121 -6.47 8.69 -11.57
C ALA A 121 -5.31 7.69 -11.70
N PHE A 122 -5.51 6.44 -11.27
CA PHE A 122 -4.51 5.39 -11.41
C PHE A 122 -4.28 4.95 -12.87
N LEU A 123 -5.30 5.01 -13.72
CA LEU A 123 -5.25 4.56 -15.12
C LEU A 123 -4.72 5.64 -16.08
N LYS A 124 -4.14 6.73 -15.58
CA LYS A 124 -3.58 7.85 -16.36
C LYS A 124 -2.06 7.88 -16.32
#